data_AF-A0AAI9V3Q1-F1
#
_entry.id   AF-A0AAI9V3Q1-F1
#
_cell.length_a   1.000
_cell.length_b   1.000
_cell.length_c   1.000
_cell.angle_alpha   90.00
_cell.angle_beta   90.00
_cell.angle_gamma   90.00
#
_symmetry.space_group_name_H-M   'P 1'
#
loop_
_entity.id
_entity.type
_entity.pdbx_description
1 polymer ?
#
loop_
_entity_poly.entity_id
_entity_poly.type
_entity_poly.pdbx_seq_one_letter_code
_entity_poly.pdbx_strand_id
1 'polypeptide(L)'
;MRLVCSEASAAVERRLRGRNMNSVYLPGRNQKIHYDNEEDVLLLRFGDGGALTDLSHGVLSGEYEASGVNNLTEVLEGPWSAEIAETLRDARLIALDIAEMWTPATVGAVVFEEVAYLACCIQRGLRVLYLVDHCHGRCTRCKKQDITRSQLQTRGELYYQLHSRDRDAAISRVADVIHGVGKTYREVFNLEGMGWSDEHPIYVFARVMDEMIRSQQADAATQDFEGIRVLLVEDDELEGVDNTTVMDCYPDSRSEVANEGVDMSLR
;
A
#
# COMPACT_ATOMS: atom_id res chain seq x y z
N MET A 1 -20.06 -30.49 -7.88
CA MET A 1 -19.38 -30.73 -6.58
C MET A 1 -18.00 -31.29 -6.88
N ARG A 2 -16.96 -30.43 -6.93
CA ARG A 2 -15.58 -30.89 -7.19
C ARG A 2 -15.00 -31.36 -5.86
N LEU A 3 -14.84 -32.67 -5.70
CA LEU A 3 -14.07 -33.27 -4.63
C LEU A 3 -12.61 -32.82 -4.80
N VAL A 4 -12.22 -31.78 -4.06
CA VAL A 4 -10.79 -31.46 -3.88
C VAL A 4 -10.22 -32.63 -3.09
N CYS A 5 -9.34 -33.42 -3.72
CA CYS A 5 -8.72 -34.59 -3.10
C CYS A 5 -8.18 -34.22 -1.72
N SER A 6 -8.69 -34.87 -0.67
CA SER A 6 -8.21 -34.68 0.71
C SER A 6 -6.70 -34.92 0.83
N GLU A 7 -6.15 -35.77 -0.03
CA GLU A 7 -4.72 -36.03 -0.16
C GLU A 7 -3.93 -34.83 -0.70
N ALA A 8 -4.50 -34.02 -1.61
CA ALA A 8 -3.89 -32.79 -2.10
C ALA A 8 -3.92 -31.70 -1.02
N SER A 9 -5.02 -31.59 -0.27
CA SER A 9 -5.14 -30.69 0.89
C SER A 9 -4.13 -31.05 1.98
N ALA A 10 -4.00 -32.34 2.32
CA ALA A 10 -3.06 -32.83 3.31
C ALA A 10 -1.59 -32.76 2.85
N ALA A 11 -1.33 -32.75 1.53
CA ALA A 11 0.01 -32.53 0.97
C ALA A 11 0.40 -31.04 1.01
N VAL A 12 -0.56 -30.14 0.77
CA VAL A 12 -0.39 -28.69 0.97
C VAL A 12 -0.16 -28.40 2.45
N GLU A 13 -1.02 -28.86 3.36
CA GLU A 13 -0.82 -28.70 4.81
C GLU A 13 0.54 -29.23 5.30
N ARG A 14 1.04 -30.35 4.74
CA ARG A 14 2.38 -30.86 5.06
C ARG A 14 3.51 -30.01 4.51
N ARG A 15 3.35 -29.35 3.36
CA ARG A 15 4.31 -28.34 2.85
C ARG A 15 4.27 -27.04 3.65
N LEU A 16 3.11 -26.71 4.22
CA LEU A 16 2.89 -25.52 5.03
C LEU A 16 3.35 -25.68 6.49
N ARG A 17 3.46 -26.93 6.99
CA ARG A 17 4.04 -27.22 8.31
C ARG A 17 5.50 -26.76 8.38
N GLY A 18 5.73 -25.69 9.14
CA GLY A 18 7.05 -25.08 9.36
C GLY A 18 7.22 -23.69 8.73
N ARG A 19 6.26 -23.24 7.90
CA ARG A 19 6.20 -21.85 7.43
C ARG A 19 5.37 -21.01 8.41
N ASN A 20 5.82 -19.79 8.67
CA ASN A 20 5.09 -18.82 9.48
C ASN A 20 3.92 -18.31 8.64
N MET A 21 2.78 -18.99 8.70
CA MET A 21 1.61 -18.63 7.91
C MET A 21 0.61 -17.82 8.72
N ASN A 22 -0.02 -16.87 8.04
CA ASN A 22 -1.23 -16.23 8.54
C ASN A 22 -2.35 -16.39 7.51
N SER A 23 -3.53 -15.87 7.82
CA SER A 23 -4.70 -16.06 7.00
C SER A 23 -5.68 -14.90 7.11
N VAL A 24 -6.27 -14.56 5.97
CA VAL A 24 -7.35 -13.59 5.89
C VAL A 24 -8.66 -14.34 5.68
N TYR A 25 -9.66 -14.05 6.51
CA TYR A 25 -11.02 -14.50 6.24
C TYR A 25 -11.78 -13.41 5.48
N LEU A 26 -12.35 -13.77 4.34
CA LEU A 26 -13.16 -12.92 3.48
C LEU A 26 -14.63 -13.28 3.67
N PRO A 27 -15.38 -12.62 4.58
CA PRO A 27 -16.75 -13.01 4.92
C PRO A 27 -17.69 -12.95 3.71
N GLY A 28 -17.53 -11.95 2.83
CA GLY A 28 -18.34 -11.83 1.61
C GLY A 28 -18.16 -12.98 0.61
N ARG A 29 -17.03 -13.68 0.65
CA ARG A 29 -16.74 -14.86 -0.20
C ARG A 29 -16.82 -16.18 0.56
N ASN A 30 -17.08 -16.14 1.87
CA ASN A 30 -16.97 -17.28 2.79
C ASN A 30 -15.69 -18.09 2.53
N GLN A 31 -14.58 -17.37 2.38
CA GLN A 31 -13.30 -17.94 1.95
C GLN A 31 -12.20 -17.54 2.92
N LYS A 32 -11.33 -18.50 3.25
CA LYS A 32 -10.08 -18.27 3.97
C LYS A 32 -8.92 -18.34 2.99
N ILE A 33 -8.11 -17.30 2.97
CA ILE A 33 -6.88 -17.22 2.16
C ILE A 33 -5.71 -17.34 3.13
N HIS A 34 -4.73 -18.17 2.79
CA HIS A 34 -3.50 -18.32 3.55
C HIS A 34 -2.36 -17.61 2.82
N TYR A 35 -1.48 -16.96 3.58
CA TYR A 35 -0.31 -16.27 3.05
C TYR A 35 0.90 -16.51 3.97
N ASP A 36 2.10 -16.40 3.42
CA ASP A 36 3.37 -16.54 4.12
C ASP A 36 3.74 -15.20 4.76
N ASN A 37 3.83 -15.15 6.09
CA ASN A 37 4.19 -13.92 6.80
C ASN A 37 5.61 -13.44 6.49
N GLU A 38 6.48 -14.31 5.98
CA GLU A 38 7.87 -13.95 5.70
C GLU A 38 8.07 -13.34 4.31
N GLU A 39 7.19 -13.66 3.37
CA GLU A 39 7.34 -13.35 1.93
C GLU A 39 6.18 -12.51 1.37
N ASP A 40 4.94 -12.74 1.82
CA ASP A 40 3.76 -12.09 1.25
C ASP A 40 3.47 -10.75 1.93
N VAL A 41 3.16 -9.74 1.11
CA VAL A 41 2.86 -8.37 1.56
C VAL A 41 1.36 -8.10 1.44
N LEU A 42 0.75 -7.64 2.53
CA LEU A 42 -0.65 -7.21 2.53
C LEU A 42 -0.76 -5.73 2.15
N LEU A 43 -1.29 -5.44 0.97
CA LEU A 43 -1.62 -4.07 0.55
C LEU A 43 -2.97 -3.65 1.14
N LEU A 44 -2.94 -2.71 2.08
CA LEU A 44 -4.13 -2.06 2.60
C LEU A 44 -4.58 -0.96 1.65
N ARG A 45 -5.88 -0.95 1.36
CA ARG A 45 -6.53 0.02 0.47
C ARG A 45 -7.71 0.66 1.17
N PHE A 46 -7.82 1.97 1.03
CA PHE A 46 -8.77 2.85 1.66
C PHE A 46 -9.55 3.57 0.55
N GLY A 47 -10.57 2.88 0.00
CA GLY A 47 -11.30 3.35 -1.18
C GLY A 47 -12.57 2.56 -1.45
N ASP A 48 -13.66 3.24 -1.85
CA ASP A 48 -14.86 2.57 -2.34
C ASP A 48 -14.49 1.83 -3.62
N GLY A 49 -14.66 0.52 -3.58
CA GLY A 49 -14.27 -0.35 -4.66
C GLY A 49 -15.10 -0.07 -5.91
N GLY A 50 -14.59 0.78 -6.82
CA GLY A 50 -15.02 0.78 -8.23
C GLY A 50 -14.92 -0.61 -8.87
N ALA A 51 -14.23 -1.55 -8.22
CA ALA A 51 -14.20 -2.98 -8.54
C ALA A 51 -15.39 -3.81 -7.98
N LEU A 52 -16.51 -3.19 -7.60
CA LEU A 52 -17.77 -3.91 -7.30
C LEU A 52 -18.73 -3.98 -8.49
N THR A 53 -18.22 -3.81 -9.71
CA THR A 53 -18.87 -4.41 -10.89
C THR A 53 -18.06 -5.62 -11.34
N ASP A 54 -18.63 -6.79 -11.04
CA ASP A 54 -18.31 -8.08 -11.62
C ASP A 54 -17.21 -8.96 -10.97
N LEU A 55 -17.50 -9.39 -9.74
CA LEU A 55 -16.80 -10.50 -9.07
C LEU A 55 -16.98 -11.88 -9.76
N SER A 56 -17.56 -11.95 -10.96
CA SER A 56 -17.84 -13.22 -11.64
C SER A 56 -16.72 -13.66 -12.60
N HIS A 57 -15.80 -12.78 -13.01
CA HIS A 57 -14.73 -13.11 -13.97
C HIS A 57 -13.36 -12.73 -13.39
N GLY A 58 -12.56 -13.75 -13.07
CA GLY A 58 -11.30 -13.64 -12.33
C GLY A 58 -10.13 -13.01 -13.10
N VAL A 59 -10.27 -11.76 -13.51
CA VAL A 59 -9.16 -10.91 -13.98
C VAL A 59 -9.34 -9.52 -13.39
N LEU A 60 -8.46 -9.11 -12.47
CA LEU A 60 -8.41 -7.76 -11.93
C LEU A 60 -7.74 -6.83 -12.95
N SER A 61 -8.44 -6.51 -14.04
CA SER A 61 -8.10 -5.40 -14.92
C SER A 61 -9.11 -4.29 -14.64
N GLY A 62 -8.75 -3.38 -13.74
CA GLY A 62 -9.54 -2.19 -13.43
C GLY A 62 -8.66 -0.96 -13.56
N GLU A 63 -9.07 -0.03 -14.43
CA GLU A 63 -8.61 1.34 -14.41
C GLU A 63 -8.93 1.91 -13.02
N TYR A 64 -7.90 2.37 -12.31
CA TYR A 64 -8.05 2.84 -10.95
C TYR A 64 -8.31 4.34 -10.96
N GLU A 65 -9.57 4.73 -10.85
CA GLU A 65 -9.91 6.08 -10.43
C GLU A 65 -9.76 6.14 -8.91
N ALA A 66 -8.66 6.73 -8.44
CA ALA A 66 -8.53 7.17 -7.06
C ALA A 66 -9.63 8.21 -6.79
N SER A 67 -10.83 7.79 -6.38
CA SER A 67 -11.87 8.75 -5.98
C SER A 67 -11.28 9.51 -4.79
N GLY A 68 -10.99 10.80 -4.98
CA GLY A 68 -10.16 11.61 -4.10
C GLY A 68 -10.79 11.99 -2.75
N VAL A 69 -11.55 11.10 -2.11
CA VAL A 69 -12.28 11.39 -0.88
C VAL A 69 -12.40 10.16 0.02
N ASN A 70 -11.28 9.54 0.39
CA ASN A 70 -11.26 8.67 1.57
C ASN A 70 -10.17 9.19 2.48
N ASN A 71 -10.59 9.88 3.54
CA ASN A 71 -9.67 10.36 4.55
C ASN A 71 -9.27 9.18 5.45
N LEU A 72 -8.01 9.07 5.85
CA LEU A 72 -7.54 8.04 6.78
C LEU A 72 -8.44 7.96 8.02
N THR A 73 -8.95 9.11 8.49
CA THR A 73 -9.98 9.22 9.53
C THR A 73 -11.18 8.30 9.32
N GLU A 74 -11.81 8.34 8.14
CA GLU A 74 -13.08 7.63 7.89
C GLU A 74 -12.87 6.11 7.91
N VAL A 75 -11.70 5.65 7.47
CA VAL A 75 -11.37 4.22 7.51
C VAL A 75 -10.96 3.77 8.91
N LEU A 76 -10.29 4.62 9.68
CA LEU A 76 -9.94 4.31 11.07
C LEU A 76 -11.17 4.35 12.00
N GLU A 77 -12.13 5.24 11.74
CA GLU A 77 -13.39 5.33 12.49
C GLU A 77 -14.41 4.24 12.09
N GLY A 78 -14.24 3.63 10.92
CA GLY A 78 -15.06 2.51 10.46
C GLY A 78 -14.91 1.25 11.32
N PRO A 79 -15.97 0.46 11.54
CA PRO A 79 -15.86 -0.79 12.29
C PRO A 79 -15.09 -1.83 11.48
N TRP A 80 -13.86 -2.13 11.90
CA TRP A 80 -13.10 -3.25 11.33
C TRP A 80 -13.72 -4.57 11.80
N SER A 81 -13.92 -5.50 10.87
CA SER A 81 -14.29 -6.87 11.25
C SER A 81 -13.22 -7.47 12.17
N ALA A 82 -13.62 -8.34 13.08
CA ALA A 82 -12.69 -9.00 14.00
C ALA A 82 -11.60 -9.75 13.22
N GLU A 83 -11.96 -10.32 12.08
CA GLU A 83 -11.07 -11.08 11.22
C GLU A 83 -10.03 -10.21 10.52
N ILE A 84 -10.41 -9.02 10.02
CA ILE A 84 -9.44 -8.05 9.47
C ILE A 84 -8.54 -7.52 10.59
N ALA A 85 -9.11 -7.18 11.74
CA ALA A 85 -8.33 -6.67 12.86
C ALA A 85 -7.30 -7.70 13.36
N GLU A 86 -7.67 -8.98 13.44
CA GLU A 86 -6.75 -10.06 13.79
C GLU A 86 -5.69 -10.27 12.71
N THR A 87 -6.10 -10.31 11.44
CA THR A 87 -5.18 -10.44 10.29
C THR A 87 -4.10 -9.36 10.33
N LEU A 88 -4.50 -8.08 10.45
CA LEU A 88 -3.57 -6.95 10.40
C LEU A 88 -2.69 -6.85 11.63
N ARG A 89 -3.22 -7.23 12.79
CA ARG A 89 -2.45 -7.28 14.04
C ARG A 89 -1.29 -8.27 13.95
N ASP A 90 -1.48 -9.38 13.24
CA ASP A 90 -0.49 -10.46 13.14
C ASP A 90 0.29 -10.44 11.81
N ALA A 91 0.03 -9.47 10.93
CA ALA A 91 0.74 -9.32 9.66
C ALA A 91 2.14 -8.75 9.86
N ARG A 92 3.15 -9.35 9.20
CA ARG A 92 4.54 -8.87 9.28
C ARG A 92 4.91 -7.86 8.20
N LEU A 93 4.29 -7.94 7.04
CA LEU A 93 4.60 -7.10 5.88
C LEU A 93 3.31 -6.44 5.41
N ILE A 94 3.21 -5.13 5.59
CA ILE A 94 2.04 -4.34 5.21
C ILE A 94 2.48 -3.27 4.23
N ALA A 95 1.68 -3.01 3.20
CA ALA A 95 1.85 -1.92 2.26
C ALA A 95 0.68 -0.95 2.33
N LEU A 96 0.94 0.34 2.22
CA LEU A 96 -0.06 1.42 2.15
C LEU A 96 0.14 2.21 0.86
N ASP A 97 -0.94 2.55 0.16
CA ASP A 97 -0.88 3.46 -0.98
C ASP A 97 -0.78 4.91 -0.50
N ILE A 98 0.30 5.61 -0.85
CA ILE A 98 0.50 7.01 -0.41
C ILE A 98 -0.57 7.95 -0.96
N ALA A 99 -1.18 7.62 -2.11
CA ALA A 99 -2.22 8.44 -2.72
C ALA A 99 -3.53 8.40 -1.91
N GLU A 100 -3.79 7.32 -1.17
CA GLU A 100 -5.00 7.16 -0.36
C GLU A 100 -4.85 7.73 1.06
N MET A 101 -3.61 7.94 1.51
CA MET A 101 -3.35 8.41 2.87
C MET A 101 -3.32 9.93 3.01
N TRP A 102 -3.34 10.68 1.90
CA TRP A 102 -3.10 12.11 1.95
C TRP A 102 -4.13 12.91 1.16
N THR A 103 -4.75 13.88 1.84
CA THR A 103 -5.42 15.01 1.19
C THR A 103 -4.78 16.32 1.65
N PRO A 104 -4.74 17.38 0.83
CA PRO A 104 -4.14 18.66 1.22
C PRO A 104 -4.87 19.32 2.40
N ALA A 105 -6.09 18.89 2.69
CA ALA A 105 -6.88 19.34 3.83
C ALA A 105 -6.42 18.73 5.17
N THR A 106 -5.63 17.65 5.14
CA THR A 106 -5.25 16.88 6.33
C THR A 106 -3.97 17.41 7.00
N VAL A 107 -3.72 18.73 7.06
CA VAL A 107 -2.50 19.25 7.74
C VAL A 107 -2.82 19.65 9.20
N GLY A 108 -2.28 18.92 10.19
CA GLY A 108 -2.35 19.32 11.60
C GLY A 108 -2.31 18.18 12.62
N ALA A 109 -2.68 18.49 13.88
CA ALA A 109 -2.68 17.56 15.02
C ALA A 109 -3.53 16.29 14.81
N VAL A 110 -4.58 16.39 13.99
CA VAL A 110 -5.50 15.29 13.63
C VAL A 110 -4.74 14.13 12.95
N VAL A 111 -3.71 14.43 12.15
CA VAL A 111 -2.86 13.41 11.52
C VAL A 111 -2.12 12.58 12.56
N PHE A 112 -1.64 13.19 13.65
CA PHE A 112 -0.86 12.46 14.64
C PHE A 112 -1.71 11.46 15.44
N GLU A 113 -2.98 11.79 15.71
CA GLU A 113 -3.90 10.88 16.40
C GLU A 113 -4.26 9.69 15.50
N GLU A 114 -4.52 9.94 14.22
CA GLU A 114 -4.81 8.91 13.22
C GLU A 114 -3.63 7.99 12.97
N VAL A 115 -2.43 8.56 12.84
CA VAL A 115 -1.17 7.84 12.72
C VAL A 115 -0.93 6.97 13.96
N ALA A 116 -1.18 7.50 15.16
CA ALA A 116 -1.05 6.74 16.40
C ALA A 116 -2.03 5.57 16.48
N TYR A 117 -3.28 5.81 16.06
CA TYR A 117 -4.31 4.79 16.03
C TYR A 117 -3.97 3.69 15.03
N LEU A 118 -3.61 4.06 13.79
CA LEU A 118 -3.18 3.10 12.77
C LEU A 118 -1.99 2.27 13.25
N ALA A 119 -0.96 2.92 13.80
CA ALA A 119 0.20 2.23 14.38
C ALA A 119 -0.24 1.21 15.44
N CYS A 120 -1.14 1.59 16.35
CA CYS A 120 -1.67 0.70 17.38
C CYS A 120 -2.37 -0.54 16.79
N CYS A 121 -3.09 -0.38 15.68
CA CYS A 121 -3.77 -1.48 15.01
C CYS A 121 -2.82 -2.50 14.39
N ILE A 122 -1.67 -2.06 13.86
CA ILE A 122 -0.79 -2.90 13.04
C ILE A 122 0.53 -3.29 13.71
N GLN A 123 0.96 -2.61 14.77
CA GLN A 123 2.33 -2.72 15.30
C GLN A 123 2.73 -4.14 15.74
N ARG A 124 1.82 -4.96 16.26
CA ARG A 124 2.17 -6.14 17.05
C ARG A 124 3.02 -7.17 16.30
N GLY A 125 2.63 -7.52 15.07
CA GLY A 125 3.36 -8.47 14.22
C GLY A 125 4.30 -7.80 13.22
N LEU A 126 4.21 -6.48 13.07
CA LEU A 126 4.77 -5.76 11.94
C LEU A 126 6.30 -5.76 11.94
N ARG A 127 6.89 -6.24 10.85
CA ARG A 127 8.32 -6.19 10.56
C ARG A 127 8.66 -5.05 9.61
N VAL A 128 7.89 -4.86 8.54
CA VAL A 128 8.12 -3.81 7.54
C VAL A 128 6.81 -3.17 7.13
N LEU A 129 6.80 -1.85 7.10
CA LEU A 129 5.72 -1.07 6.49
C LEU A 129 6.22 -0.48 5.16
N TYR A 130 5.55 -0.82 4.07
CA TYR A 130 5.84 -0.29 2.74
C TYR A 130 4.91 0.89 2.43
N LEU A 131 5.48 2.00 1.97
CA LEU A 131 4.75 3.12 1.39
C LEU A 131 4.86 3.05 -0.12
N VAL A 132 3.74 2.87 -0.81
CA VAL A 132 3.72 2.61 -2.25
C VAL A 132 3.35 3.89 -3.00
N ASP A 133 4.26 4.37 -3.85
CA ASP A 133 4.02 5.48 -4.78
C ASP A 133 3.56 4.93 -6.14
N HIS A 134 2.24 4.95 -6.37
CA HIS A 134 1.64 4.59 -7.67
C HIS A 134 1.70 5.74 -8.70
N CYS A 135 2.11 6.95 -8.30
CA CYS A 135 2.09 8.14 -9.14
C CYS A 135 3.40 8.33 -9.92
N HIS A 136 4.53 7.81 -9.42
CA HIS A 136 5.83 7.95 -10.05
C HIS A 136 5.84 7.44 -11.51
N GLY A 137 6.35 8.24 -12.44
CA GLY A 137 6.39 7.92 -13.88
C GLY A 137 5.04 7.89 -14.60
N ARG A 138 3.92 7.79 -13.88
CA ARG A 138 2.58 7.53 -14.42
C ARG A 138 1.63 8.72 -14.36
N CYS A 139 1.96 9.73 -13.56
CA CYS A 139 1.10 10.90 -13.38
C CYS A 139 1.52 12.07 -14.28
N THR A 140 0.60 12.44 -15.17
CA THR A 140 0.76 13.53 -16.14
C THR A 140 0.88 14.90 -15.46
N ARG A 141 0.31 15.02 -14.26
CA ARG A 141 0.28 16.25 -13.46
C ARG A 141 1.54 16.47 -12.62
N CYS A 142 2.19 15.40 -12.15
CA CYS A 142 3.32 15.52 -11.22
C CYS A 142 4.68 15.75 -11.90
N LYS A 143 4.74 15.69 -13.24
CA LYS A 143 5.96 15.87 -14.05
C LYS A 143 7.15 14.98 -13.63
N LYS A 144 6.90 13.87 -12.92
CA LYS A 144 7.93 12.93 -12.46
C LYS A 144 8.31 11.89 -13.53
N GLN A 145 8.09 12.19 -14.82
CA GLN A 145 8.30 11.25 -15.93
C GLN A 145 9.77 11.05 -16.29
N ASP A 146 10.64 12.01 -15.92
CA ASP A 146 12.06 12.02 -16.34
C ASP A 146 13.03 11.36 -15.34
N ILE A 147 12.53 10.89 -14.18
CA ILE A 147 13.39 10.28 -13.16
C ILE A 147 13.56 8.80 -13.48
N THR A 148 14.76 8.40 -13.87
CA THR A 148 15.06 7.00 -14.18
C THR A 148 15.28 6.19 -12.91
N ARG A 149 14.82 4.93 -12.91
CA ARG A 149 14.99 3.97 -11.81
C ARG A 149 16.40 3.95 -11.22
N SER A 150 17.43 3.94 -12.08
CA SER A 150 18.83 3.89 -11.65
C SER A 150 19.23 5.08 -10.78
N GLN A 151 18.60 6.24 -10.95
CA GLN A 151 18.87 7.44 -10.16
C GLN A 151 18.29 7.35 -8.75
N LEU A 152 17.32 6.45 -8.52
CA LEU A 152 16.64 6.29 -7.23
C LEU A 152 17.24 5.20 -6.33
N GLN A 153 18.24 4.48 -6.82
CA GLN A 153 18.93 3.41 -6.07
C GLN A 153 20.13 3.93 -5.25
N THR A 154 20.41 5.23 -5.32
CA THR A 154 21.41 5.87 -4.45
C THR A 154 20.74 6.27 -3.14
N ARG A 155 21.31 5.89 -1.99
CA ARG A 155 20.78 6.27 -0.67
C ARG A 155 21.04 7.74 -0.38
N GLY A 156 19.96 8.51 -0.20
CA GLY A 156 19.98 9.93 0.16
C GLY A 156 20.05 10.19 1.66
N GLU A 157 20.06 11.46 2.04
CA GLU A 157 20.09 11.93 3.43
C GLU A 157 18.78 11.60 4.15
N LEU A 158 17.63 11.82 3.49
CA LEU A 158 16.31 11.48 4.04
C LEU A 158 16.20 9.98 4.34
N TYR A 159 16.80 9.12 3.50
CA TYR A 159 16.86 7.69 3.78
C TYR A 159 17.68 7.39 5.04
N TYR A 160 18.86 8.00 5.18
CA TYR A 160 19.68 7.80 6.38
C TYR A 160 19.01 8.29 7.65
N GLN A 161 18.25 9.38 7.58
CA GLN A 161 17.51 9.91 8.71
C GLN A 161 16.37 8.98 9.12
N LEU A 162 15.58 8.48 8.15
CA LEU A 162 14.50 7.54 8.38
C LEU A 162 15.01 6.22 9.00
N HIS A 163 16.21 5.79 8.61
CA HIS A 163 16.85 4.56 9.12
C HIS A 163 17.97 4.81 10.12
N SER A 164 17.95 5.94 10.84
CA SER A 164 19.04 6.36 11.72
C SER A 164 19.32 5.40 12.88
N ARG A 165 18.31 4.66 13.35
CA ARG A 165 18.44 3.69 14.46
C ARG A 165 19.18 2.42 14.06
N ASP A 166 19.02 1.98 12.82
CA ASP A 166 19.56 0.70 12.29
C ASP A 166 20.44 0.94 11.05
N ARG A 167 21.28 1.98 11.11
CA ARG A 167 21.99 2.51 9.94
C ARG A 167 22.85 1.49 9.21
N ASP A 168 23.60 0.66 9.95
CA ASP A 168 24.49 -0.34 9.37
C ASP A 168 23.73 -1.45 8.62
N ALA A 169 22.59 -1.87 9.18
CA ALA A 169 21.69 -2.83 8.54
C ALA A 169 21.04 -2.21 7.29
N ALA A 170 20.59 -0.95 7.37
CA ALA A 170 19.96 -0.25 6.25
C ALA A 170 20.94 -0.04 5.07
N ILE A 171 22.22 0.22 5.35
CA ILE A 171 23.26 0.41 4.32
C ILE A 171 23.60 -0.90 3.60
N SER A 172 23.69 -2.01 4.34
CA SER A 172 24.14 -3.30 3.81
C SER A 172 23.05 -4.10 3.10
N ARG A 173 21.77 -3.78 3.34
CA ARG A 173 20.61 -4.46 2.77
C ARG A 173 20.48 -4.26 1.25
N VAL A 174 19.95 -5.25 0.57
CA VAL A 174 19.56 -5.18 -0.85
C VAL A 174 18.14 -4.61 -0.96
N ALA A 175 17.88 -3.81 -1.99
CA ALA A 175 16.54 -3.27 -2.26
C ALA A 175 15.50 -4.40 -2.37
N ASP A 176 14.34 -4.19 -1.74
CA ASP A 176 13.25 -5.15 -1.85
C ASP A 176 12.62 -5.09 -3.25
N VAL A 177 12.24 -6.27 -3.75
CA VAL A 177 11.48 -6.43 -4.99
C VAL A 177 10.33 -7.38 -4.70
N ILE A 178 9.11 -6.88 -4.89
CA ILE A 178 7.88 -7.63 -4.65
C ILE A 178 7.14 -7.78 -5.97
N HIS A 179 6.74 -8.99 -6.30
CA HIS A 179 6.03 -9.31 -7.53
C HIS A 179 4.54 -9.47 -7.24
N GLY A 180 3.74 -8.54 -7.75
CA GLY A 180 2.30 -8.62 -7.77
C GLY A 180 1.77 -9.24 -9.06
N VAL A 181 0.46 -9.19 -9.25
CA VAL A 181 -0.16 -9.61 -10.51
C VAL A 181 -0.03 -8.49 -11.54
N GLY A 182 0.84 -8.68 -12.54
CA GLY A 182 1.06 -7.73 -13.64
C GLY A 182 1.82 -6.46 -13.24
N LYS A 183 2.36 -6.43 -12.03
CA LYS A 183 3.08 -5.28 -11.45
C LYS A 183 4.27 -5.76 -10.65
N THR A 184 5.37 -5.03 -10.74
CA THR A 184 6.53 -5.20 -9.88
C THR A 184 6.70 -3.97 -9.01
N TYR A 185 6.78 -4.18 -7.70
CA TYR A 185 7.03 -3.14 -6.72
C TYR A 185 8.50 -3.16 -6.35
N ARG A 186 9.18 -2.02 -6.48
CA ARG A 186 10.61 -1.92 -6.23
C ARG A 186 10.92 -0.84 -5.22
N GLU A 187 11.77 -1.19 -4.27
CA GLU A 187 12.21 -0.22 -3.30
C GLU A 187 13.10 0.85 -3.91
N VAL A 188 12.94 2.06 -3.40
CA VAL A 188 13.77 3.22 -3.72
C VAL A 188 14.40 3.81 -2.45
N PHE A 189 15.56 4.41 -2.64
CA PHE A 189 16.36 4.96 -1.56
C PHE A 189 16.57 6.47 -1.67
N ASN A 190 16.50 7.03 -2.88
CA ASN A 190 16.68 8.46 -3.11
C ASN A 190 15.34 9.20 -2.96
N LEU A 191 14.90 9.43 -1.73
CA LEU A 191 13.62 10.10 -1.46
C LEU A 191 13.63 11.56 -1.98
N GLU A 192 14.78 12.22 -1.92
CA GLU A 192 15.02 13.55 -2.49
C GLU A 192 14.86 13.54 -4.01
N GLY A 193 15.36 12.48 -4.66
CA GLY A 193 15.15 12.24 -6.08
C GLY A 193 13.68 12.05 -6.45
N MET A 194 12.83 11.61 -5.51
CA MET A 194 11.38 11.57 -5.68
C MET A 194 10.70 12.94 -5.46
N GLY A 195 11.47 13.96 -5.11
CA GLY A 195 11.00 15.31 -4.77
C GLY A 195 10.56 15.46 -3.32
N TRP A 196 10.94 14.53 -2.43
CA TRP A 196 10.66 14.68 -1.00
C TRP A 196 11.68 15.61 -0.33
N SER A 197 11.22 16.26 0.73
CA SER A 197 12.01 17.02 1.69
C SER A 197 11.70 16.52 3.10
N ASP A 198 12.43 17.03 4.09
CA ASP A 198 12.15 16.80 5.51
C ASP A 198 10.77 17.30 5.96
N GLU A 199 10.23 18.29 5.26
CA GLU A 199 8.86 18.83 5.43
C GLU A 199 7.81 18.14 4.54
N HIS A 200 8.21 17.23 3.63
CA HIS A 200 7.27 16.59 2.73
C HIS A 200 6.27 15.74 3.53
N PRO A 201 4.95 15.90 3.33
CA PRO A 201 3.96 15.29 4.22
C PRO A 201 4.08 13.77 4.38
N ILE A 202 4.33 13.06 3.27
CA ILE A 202 4.52 11.60 3.30
C ILE A 202 5.79 11.21 4.07
N TYR A 203 6.84 12.05 4.03
CA TYR A 203 8.07 11.79 4.78
C TYR A 203 7.85 12.05 6.28
N VAL A 204 7.13 13.11 6.64
CA VAL A 204 6.72 13.38 8.02
C VAL A 204 5.86 12.24 8.55
N PHE A 205 4.85 11.79 7.79
CA PHE A 205 4.04 10.62 8.12
C PHE A 205 4.90 9.38 8.38
N ALA A 206 5.85 9.07 7.49
CA ALA A 206 6.75 7.94 7.64
C ALA A 206 7.55 8.03 8.96
N ARG A 207 8.13 9.19 9.26
CA ARG A 207 8.90 9.37 10.49
C ARG A 207 8.07 9.16 11.75
N VAL A 208 6.85 9.69 11.78
CA VAL A 208 5.94 9.56 12.93
C VAL A 208 5.47 8.12 13.09
N MET A 209 5.10 7.44 12.00
CA MET A 209 4.74 6.02 12.00
C MET A 209 5.89 5.14 12.50
N ASP A 210 7.12 5.37 12.03
CA ASP A 210 8.31 4.60 12.46
C ASP A 210 8.52 4.75 13.98
N GLU A 211 8.47 5.99 14.49
CA GLU A 211 8.63 6.25 15.91
C GLU A 211 7.54 5.59 16.76
N MET A 212 6.28 5.70 16.34
CA MET A 212 5.14 5.13 17.06
C MET A 212 5.15 3.61 17.09
N ILE A 213 5.38 2.94 15.96
CA ILE A 213 5.45 1.48 15.89
C ILE A 213 6.58 0.98 16.78
N ARG A 214 7.78 1.59 16.69
CA ARG A 214 8.92 1.18 17.53
C ARG A 214 8.65 1.39 19.02
N SER A 215 8.03 2.51 19.39
CA SER A 215 7.67 2.77 20.79
C SER A 215 6.69 1.72 21.31
N GLN A 216 5.63 1.44 20.55
CA GLN A 216 4.59 0.50 20.96
C GLN A 216 5.09 -0.94 21.01
N GLN A 217 5.96 -1.36 20.07
CA GLN A 217 6.61 -2.66 20.13
C GLN A 217 7.56 -2.77 21.34
N ALA A 218 8.34 -1.72 21.62
CA ALA A 218 9.23 -1.68 22.78
C ALA A 218 8.47 -1.81 24.10
N ASP A 219 7.33 -1.12 24.23
CA ASP A 219 6.43 -1.24 25.39
C ASP A 219 5.86 -2.66 25.54
N ALA A 220 5.65 -3.36 24.41
CA ALA A 220 5.23 -4.76 24.37
C ALA A 220 6.39 -5.78 24.49
N ALA A 221 7.63 -5.32 24.74
CA ALA A 221 8.85 -6.14 24.79
C ALA A 221 9.13 -6.94 23.50
N THR A 222 8.73 -6.40 22.36
CA THR A 222 9.02 -6.88 21.01
C THR A 222 9.90 -5.88 20.26
N GLN A 223 10.78 -6.32 19.37
CA GLN A 223 11.67 -5.43 18.61
C GLN A 223 11.91 -5.96 17.19
N ASP A 224 10.82 -6.37 16.53
CA ASP A 224 10.88 -7.02 15.23
C ASP A 224 10.76 -6.01 14.06
N PHE A 225 10.37 -4.77 14.34
CA PHE A 225 10.21 -3.75 13.30
C PHE A 225 11.54 -3.29 12.71
N GLU A 226 11.74 -3.58 11.42
CA GLU A 226 12.91 -3.22 10.61
C GLU A 226 12.78 -1.82 9.97
N GLY A 227 11.62 -1.18 10.06
CA GLY A 227 11.38 0.18 9.61
C GLY A 227 10.44 0.30 8.41
N ILE A 228 10.32 1.53 7.93
CA ILE A 228 9.49 1.89 6.78
C ILE A 228 10.32 1.86 5.49
N ARG A 229 9.76 1.33 4.41
CA ARG A 229 10.38 1.26 3.09
C ARG A 229 9.48 1.91 2.04
N VAL A 230 10.06 2.49 1.00
CA VAL A 230 9.29 3.17 -0.06
C VAL A 230 9.38 2.38 -1.36
N LEU A 231 8.24 2.02 -1.94
CA LEU A 231 8.15 1.24 -3.17
C LEU A 231 7.60 2.09 -4.31
N LEU A 232 8.17 1.92 -5.50
CA LEU A 232 7.60 2.36 -6.76
C LEU A 232 6.93 1.20 -7.47
N VAL A 233 5.88 1.50 -8.25
CA VAL A 233 5.16 0.51 -9.04
C VAL A 233 5.60 0.56 -10.50
N GLU A 234 6.06 -0.56 -11.02
CA GLU A 234 6.38 -0.80 -12.43
C GLU A 234 5.33 -1.76 -13.00
N ASP A 235 4.82 -1.48 -14.20
CA ASP A 235 3.95 -2.43 -14.90
C ASP A 235 4.83 -3.48 -15.56
N ASP A 236 4.41 -4.74 -15.48
CA ASP A 236 5.19 -5.80 -16.12
C ASP A 236 5.07 -5.65 -17.64
N GLU A 237 6.20 -5.56 -18.34
CA GLU A 237 6.25 -5.50 -19.81
C GLU A 237 5.70 -6.82 -20.39
N LEU A 238 4.46 -6.81 -20.88
CA LEU A 238 3.96 -7.86 -21.77
C LEU A 238 4.34 -7.46 -23.21
N GLU A 239 5.10 -8.31 -23.89
CA GLU A 239 5.59 -8.05 -25.25
C GLU A 239 4.46 -7.50 -26.16
N GLY A 240 4.61 -6.25 -26.59
CA GLY A 240 3.75 -5.63 -27.61
C GLY A 240 2.49 -4.90 -27.11
N VAL A 241 2.27 -4.75 -25.81
CA VAL A 241 1.17 -3.92 -25.27
C VAL A 241 1.71 -2.90 -24.27
N ASP A 242 1.50 -1.61 -24.56
CA ASP A 242 1.72 -0.55 -23.57
C ASP A 242 0.61 -0.65 -22.52
N ASN A 243 0.93 -1.32 -21.40
CA ASN A 243 0.03 -1.50 -20.27
C ASN A 243 0.18 -0.37 -19.24
N THR A 244 0.91 0.70 -19.57
CA THR A 244 1.18 1.80 -18.63
C THR A 244 -0.14 2.36 -18.13
N THR A 245 -0.48 2.03 -16.88
CA THR A 245 -1.72 2.54 -16.29
C THR A 245 -1.46 3.99 -15.89
N VAL A 246 -2.01 4.93 -16.66
CA VAL A 246 -1.93 6.36 -16.36
C VAL A 246 -2.75 6.63 -15.09
N MET A 247 -2.16 7.38 -14.16
CA MET A 247 -2.80 7.74 -12.89
C MET A 247 -2.83 9.24 -12.75
N ASP A 248 -3.98 9.84 -12.46
CA ASP A 248 -4.05 11.26 -12.13
C ASP A 248 -4.01 11.44 -10.61
N CYS A 249 -2.93 12.04 -10.12
CA CYS A 249 -2.66 12.24 -8.68
C CYS A 249 -3.75 13.05 -7.93
N TYR A 250 -4.68 13.67 -8.66
CA TYR A 250 -5.84 14.43 -8.16
C TYR A 250 -6.80 14.54 -9.35
N PRO A 251 -7.85 13.71 -9.46
CA PRO A 251 -8.89 13.99 -10.44
C PRO A 251 -9.53 15.32 -10.04
N ASP A 252 -9.57 16.29 -10.96
CA ASP A 252 -10.33 17.51 -10.71
C ASP A 252 -11.76 17.08 -10.39
N SER A 253 -12.28 17.50 -9.23
CA SER A 253 -13.69 17.35 -8.85
C SER A 253 -14.64 18.20 -9.71
N ARG A 254 -14.19 18.59 -10.89
CA ARG A 254 -14.94 19.21 -11.97
C ARG A 254 -14.82 18.33 -13.21
N SER A 255 -15.43 17.16 -13.17
CA SER A 255 -16.04 16.66 -14.39
C SER A 255 -17.17 17.63 -14.71
N GLU A 256 -16.90 18.56 -15.62
CA GLU A 256 -17.98 19.27 -16.32
C GLU A 256 -18.84 18.17 -16.95
N VAL A 257 -19.99 17.90 -16.33
CA VAL A 257 -21.06 17.16 -16.96
C VAL A 257 -21.35 17.93 -18.24
N ALA A 258 -20.91 17.37 -19.36
CA ALA A 258 -21.32 17.80 -20.68
C ALA A 258 -22.84 17.61 -20.73
N ASN A 259 -23.58 18.62 -20.29
CA ASN A 259 -24.99 18.75 -20.60
C ASN A 259 -25.03 19.01 -22.10
N GLU A 260 -25.16 17.93 -22.87
CA GLU A 260 -25.80 17.97 -24.18
C GLU A 260 -27.11 18.75 -24.00
N GLY A 261 -27.11 19.98 -24.50
CA GLY A 261 -28.28 20.83 -24.52
C GLY A 261 -29.36 20.14 -25.35
N VAL A 262 -30.27 19.46 -24.65
CA VAL A 262 -31.53 19.02 -25.22
C VAL A 262 -32.31 20.27 -25.59
N ASP A 263 -32.28 20.59 -26.89
CA ASP A 263 -33.20 21.52 -27.52
C ASP A 263 -34.62 21.00 -27.32
N MET A 264 -35.35 21.66 -26.43
CA MET A 264 -36.81 21.62 -26.41
C MET A 264 -37.34 23.03 -26.49
N SER A 265 -37.33 23.55 -27.71
CA SER A 265 -38.43 24.40 -28.17
C SER A 265 -39.78 23.77 -27.79
N LEU A 266 -40.66 24.50 -27.08
CA LEU A 266 -42.12 24.44 -27.26
C LEU A 266 -42.85 25.50 -26.41
N ARG A 267 -43.46 26.44 -27.17
CA ARG A 267 -44.64 27.30 -26.92
C ARG A 267 -44.55 28.49 -25.98
#